data_AF-A0A352S2Z6-F1
#
_entry.id   AF-A0A352S2Z6-F1
#
_cell.length_a   1.000
_cell.length_b   1.000
_cell.length_c   1.000
_cell.angle_alpha   90.00
_cell.angle_beta   90.00
_cell.angle_gamma   90.00
#
_symmetry.space_group_name_H-M   'P 1'
#
loop_
_entity.id
_entity.type
_entity.pdbx_description
1 polymer ?
#
loop_
_entity_poly.entity_id
_entity_poly.type
_entity_poly.pdbx_seq_one_letter_code
_entity_poly.pdbx_strand_id
1 'polypeptide(L)'
;MQRDFPLDANARSPRTARARWLAFAAPVRFYPLAGRLAPWCFAVAALFLALGLYLGFVVAPTDAQQGEVYRIIFIHVPAAWMSMFIYVVMAGWCALALVLRTRLSLMMASALAPTG
;
A
#
# COMPACT_ATOMS: atom_id res chain seq x y z
N MET A 1 -57.05 -16.37 28.30
CA MET A 1 -55.82 -17.14 28.55
C MET A 1 -54.70 -16.48 27.75
N GLN A 2 -54.19 -15.38 28.28
CA GLN A 2 -53.25 -14.48 27.62
C GLN A 2 -51.85 -14.89 28.06
N ARG A 3 -51.09 -15.52 27.16
CA ARG A 3 -49.70 -15.90 27.45
C ARG A 3 -48.84 -14.68 27.18
N ASP A 4 -48.46 -13.99 28.25
CA ASP A 4 -47.44 -12.96 28.24
C ASP A 4 -46.10 -13.64 27.90
N PHE A 5 -45.73 -13.57 26.62
CA PHE A 5 -44.38 -13.90 26.20
C PHE A 5 -43.45 -12.79 26.71
N PRO A 6 -42.48 -13.07 27.60
CA PRO A 6 -41.46 -12.10 27.93
C PRO A 6 -40.62 -11.89 26.67
N LEU A 7 -40.78 -10.74 26.02
CA LEU A 7 -39.82 -10.28 25.03
C LEU A 7 -38.53 -9.98 25.79
N ASP A 8 -37.58 -10.89 25.70
CA ASP A 8 -36.22 -10.73 26.15
C ASP A 8 -35.61 -9.51 25.44
N ALA A 9 -35.72 -8.36 26.10
CA ALA A 9 -35.20 -7.06 25.66
C ALA A 9 -33.65 -6.99 25.58
N ASN A 10 -32.97 -8.14 25.55
CA ASN A 10 -31.52 -8.21 25.55
C ASN A 10 -30.98 -9.39 24.71
N ALA A 11 -31.54 -9.63 23.54
CA ALA A 11 -30.81 -10.29 22.46
C ALA A 11 -29.77 -9.32 21.86
N ARG A 12 -28.81 -8.84 22.68
CA ARG A 12 -27.62 -8.17 22.17
C ARG A 12 -26.79 -9.21 21.46
N SER A 13 -27.00 -9.32 20.14
CA SER A 13 -26.16 -10.14 19.28
C SER A 13 -24.69 -9.79 19.53
N PRO A 14 -23.80 -10.76 19.75
CA PRO A 14 -22.38 -10.49 19.83
C PRO A 14 -21.95 -10.00 18.45
N ARG A 15 -21.79 -8.67 18.29
CA ARG A 15 -21.23 -8.08 17.08
C ARG A 15 -19.81 -8.62 16.95
N THR A 16 -19.69 -9.64 16.13
CA THR A 16 -18.51 -10.46 15.92
C THR A 16 -17.30 -9.58 15.58
N ALA A 17 -16.25 -9.72 16.39
CA ALA A 17 -14.95 -9.05 16.22
C ALA A 17 -14.29 -9.32 14.83
N ARG A 18 -14.80 -10.29 14.06
CA ARG A 18 -14.37 -10.61 12.68
C ARG A 18 -14.62 -9.47 11.68
N ALA A 19 -15.52 -8.53 11.95
CA ALA A 19 -15.82 -7.43 11.02
C ALA A 19 -14.76 -6.31 10.99
N ARG A 20 -13.74 -6.32 11.88
CA ARG A 20 -12.79 -5.20 12.02
C ARG A 20 -11.81 -5.05 10.85
N TRP A 21 -11.45 -6.14 10.18
CA TRP A 21 -10.45 -6.12 9.11
C TRP A 21 -11.06 -5.75 7.75
N LEU A 22 -12.21 -6.33 7.42
CA LEU A 22 -12.97 -6.00 6.21
C LEU A 22 -13.65 -4.62 6.29
N ALA A 23 -13.69 -3.99 7.47
CA ALA A 23 -14.22 -2.65 7.64
C ALA A 23 -13.53 -1.60 6.75
N PHE A 24 -12.25 -1.81 6.42
CA PHE A 24 -11.48 -0.94 5.52
C PHE A 24 -11.64 -1.30 4.03
N ALA A 25 -12.35 -2.38 3.68
CA ALA A 25 -12.68 -2.68 2.30
C ALA A 25 -13.67 -1.64 1.70
N ALA A 26 -14.37 -0.88 2.56
CA ALA A 26 -15.22 0.22 2.14
C ALA A 26 -14.39 1.49 1.84
N PRO A 27 -14.45 2.06 0.62
CA PRO A 27 -13.67 3.24 0.23
C PRO A 27 -13.82 4.44 1.17
N VAL A 28 -15.04 4.68 1.68
CA VAL A 28 -15.37 5.79 2.58
C VAL A 28 -14.58 5.73 3.89
N ARG A 29 -14.27 4.53 4.39
CA ARG A 29 -13.49 4.35 5.62
C ARG A 29 -11.98 4.37 5.37
N PHE A 30 -11.54 3.93 4.20
CA PHE A 30 -10.13 3.83 3.85
C PHE A 30 -9.52 5.18 3.44
N TYR A 31 -10.23 5.97 2.62
CA TYR A 31 -9.71 7.21 2.05
C TYR A 31 -9.20 8.25 3.08
N PRO A 32 -9.89 8.56 4.19
CA PRO A 32 -9.38 9.52 5.17
C PRO A 32 -8.13 9.01 5.91
N LEU A 33 -8.02 7.69 6.13
CA LEU A 33 -6.83 7.08 6.71
C LEU A 33 -5.65 7.17 5.74
N ALA A 34 -5.88 6.81 4.47
CA ALA A 34 -4.88 6.91 3.42
C ALA A 34 -4.37 8.34 3.26
N GLY A 35 -5.27 9.34 3.25
CA GLY A 35 -4.89 10.76 3.18
C GLY A 35 -4.04 11.24 4.36
N ARG A 36 -4.27 10.70 5.57
CA ARG A 36 -3.44 11.03 6.75
C ARG A 36 -2.07 10.34 6.72
N LEU A 37 -1.98 9.13 6.16
CA LEU A 37 -0.73 8.38 6.06
C LEU A 37 0.14 8.81 4.86
N ALA A 38 -0.48 9.27 3.77
CA ALA A 38 0.20 9.70 2.55
C ALA A 38 1.38 10.67 2.78
N PRO A 39 1.25 11.79 3.53
CA PRO A 39 2.36 12.71 3.73
C PRO A 39 3.52 12.07 4.52
N TRP A 40 3.22 11.19 5.48
CA TRP A 40 4.26 10.48 6.23
C TRP A 40 5.00 9.47 5.35
N CYS A 41 4.28 8.70 4.53
CA CYS A 41 4.90 7.79 3.56
C CYS A 41 5.79 8.55 2.57
N PHE A 42 5.33 9.71 2.09
CA PHE A 42 6.13 10.56 1.20
C PHE A 42 7.37 11.11 1.90
N ALA A 43 7.25 11.59 3.14
CA ALA A 43 8.38 12.10 3.91
C ALA A 43 9.45 11.01 4.14
N VAL A 44 9.02 9.81 4.50
CA VAL A 44 9.92 8.66 4.69
C VAL A 44 10.57 8.24 3.37
N ALA A 45 9.81 8.20 2.28
CA ALA A 45 10.34 7.90 0.95
C ALA A 45 11.37 8.93 0.49
N ALA A 46 11.09 10.22 0.67
CA ALA A 46 12.00 11.31 0.34
C ALA A 46 13.29 11.26 1.17
N LEU A 47 13.19 10.94 2.46
CA LEU A 47 14.34 10.76 3.34
C LEU A 47 15.24 9.61 2.85
N PHE A 48 14.65 8.44 2.55
CA PHE A 48 15.42 7.30 2.04
C PHE A 48 16.02 7.56 0.66
N LEU A 49 15.30 8.27 -0.21
CA LEU A 49 15.82 8.70 -1.51
C LEU A 49 17.05 9.59 -1.34
N ALA A 50 16.97 10.61 -0.50
CA ALA A 50 18.08 11.54 -0.24
C ALA A 50 19.29 10.81 0.37
N LEU A 51 19.05 9.92 1.33
CA LEU A 51 20.10 9.11 1.95
C LEU A 51 20.75 8.16 0.93
N GLY A 52 19.96 7.47 0.12
CA GLY A 52 20.44 6.57 -0.92
C GLY A 52 21.26 7.31 -1.98
N LEU A 53 20.81 8.50 -2.38
CA LEU A 53 21.53 9.35 -3.32
C LEU A 53 22.88 9.81 -2.76
N TYR A 54 22.91 10.23 -1.49
CA TYR A 54 24.15 10.62 -0.81
C TYR A 54 25.13 9.45 -0.71
N LEU A 55 24.66 8.28 -0.29
CA LEU A 55 25.51 7.09 -0.17
C LEU A 55 26.04 6.64 -1.53
N GLY A 56 25.19 6.62 -2.56
CA GLY A 56 25.56 6.15 -3.91
C GLY A 56 26.51 7.08 -4.67
N PHE A 57 26.37 8.40 -4.52
CA PHE A 57 27.20 9.37 -5.26
C PHE A 57 28.39 9.93 -4.49
N VAL A 58 28.27 10.09 -3.17
CA VAL A 58 29.31 10.74 -2.36
C VAL A 58 30.20 9.71 -1.66
N VAL A 59 29.60 8.68 -1.07
CA VAL A 59 30.34 7.72 -0.21
C VAL A 59 30.88 6.54 -1.01
N ALA A 60 30.14 6.06 -2.02
CA ALA A 60 30.53 4.87 -2.76
C ALA A 60 31.84 5.07 -3.53
N PRO A 61 32.86 4.22 -3.35
CA PRO A 61 34.10 4.29 -4.12
C PRO A 61 33.86 3.97 -5.60
N THR A 62 34.72 4.50 -6.46
CA THR A 62 34.74 4.14 -7.88
C THR A 62 35.30 2.74 -8.10
N ASP A 63 34.75 2.02 -9.06
CA ASP A 63 35.26 0.70 -9.43
C ASP A 63 36.55 0.81 -10.27
N ALA A 64 37.43 -0.19 -10.16
CA ALA A 64 38.72 -0.19 -10.86
C ALA A 64 38.60 -0.35 -12.38
N GLN A 65 37.55 -1.01 -12.89
CA GLN A 65 37.34 -1.23 -14.33
C GLN A 65 36.31 -0.25 -14.93
N GLN A 66 35.30 0.12 -14.15
CA GLN A 66 34.19 0.95 -14.63
C GLN A 66 34.27 2.42 -14.18
N GLY A 67 35.23 2.78 -13.33
CA GLY A 67 35.45 4.15 -12.86
C GLY A 67 34.20 4.75 -12.20
N GLU A 68 33.85 5.98 -12.59
CA GLU A 68 32.67 6.70 -12.09
C GLU A 68 31.34 6.15 -12.62
N VAL A 69 31.33 5.47 -13.78
CA VAL A 69 30.10 4.92 -14.39
C VAL A 69 29.45 3.87 -13.49
N TYR A 70 30.26 3.15 -12.71
CA TYR A 70 29.80 2.22 -11.69
C TYR A 70 28.73 2.83 -10.77
N ARG A 71 28.84 4.10 -10.41
CA ARG A 71 27.93 4.74 -9.45
C ARG A 71 26.48 4.83 -9.94
N ILE A 72 26.24 4.72 -11.25
CA ILE A 72 24.89 4.70 -11.83
C ILE A 72 24.08 3.49 -11.34
N ILE A 73 24.73 2.36 -11.00
CA ILE A 73 24.00 1.16 -10.56
C ILE A 73 23.23 1.41 -9.26
N PHE A 74 23.72 2.31 -8.39
CA PHE A 74 23.09 2.60 -7.10
C PHE A 74 21.75 3.32 -7.23
N ILE A 75 21.48 3.97 -8.36
CA ILE A 75 20.16 4.51 -8.68
C ILE A 75 19.37 3.59 -9.61
N HIS A 76 20.05 2.98 -10.60
CA HIS A 76 19.39 2.20 -11.63
C HIS A 76 18.81 0.89 -11.10
N VAL A 77 19.59 0.10 -10.36
CA VAL A 77 19.17 -1.23 -9.90
C VAL A 77 17.98 -1.13 -8.94
N PRO A 78 18.02 -0.26 -7.91
CA PRO A 78 16.85 -0.07 -7.05
C PRO A 78 15.65 0.48 -7.80
N ALA A 79 15.83 1.44 -8.73
CA ALA A 79 14.71 1.98 -9.51
C ALA A 79 14.03 0.92 -10.39
N ALA A 80 14.82 0.07 -11.07
CA ALA A 80 14.29 -1.03 -11.87
C ALA A 80 13.50 -2.02 -11.00
N TRP A 81 14.01 -2.34 -9.80
CA TRP A 81 13.33 -3.25 -8.89
C TRP A 81 12.03 -2.66 -8.32
N MET A 82 12.02 -1.37 -7.99
CA MET A 82 10.82 -0.67 -7.54
C MET A 82 9.74 -0.60 -8.62
N SER A 83 10.11 -0.39 -9.89
CA SER A 83 9.15 -0.45 -11.01
C SER A 83 8.52 -1.84 -11.13
N MET A 84 9.33 -2.91 -11.14
CA MET A 84 8.81 -4.28 -11.18
C MET A 84 7.89 -4.60 -10.00
N PHE A 85 8.25 -4.14 -8.80
CA PHE A 85 7.42 -4.30 -7.61
C PHE A 85 6.04 -3.62 -7.78
N ILE A 86 6.00 -2.38 -8.29
CA ILE A 86 4.75 -1.65 -8.54
C ILE A 86 3.87 -2.41 -9.55
N TYR A 87 4.47 -2.95 -10.63
CA TYR A 87 3.73 -3.78 -11.58
C TYR A 87 3.10 -5.01 -10.93
N VAL A 88 3.83 -5.74 -10.08
CA VAL A 88 3.30 -6.92 -9.37
C VAL A 88 2.17 -6.54 -8.42
N VAL A 89 2.33 -5.44 -7.67
CA VAL A 89 1.27 -4.95 -6.76
C VAL A 89 0.03 -4.53 -7.54
N MET A 90 0.20 -3.81 -8.66
CA MET A 90 -0.90 -3.42 -9.54
C MET A 90 -1.61 -4.65 -10.12
N ALA A 91 -0.86 -5.65 -10.60
CA ALA A 91 -1.41 -6.91 -11.10
C ALA A 91 -2.19 -7.66 -9.99
N GLY A 92 -1.69 -7.66 -8.76
CA GLY A 92 -2.40 -8.20 -7.59
C GLY A 92 -3.73 -7.49 -7.32
N TRP A 93 -3.77 -6.16 -7.41
CA TRP A 93 -5.01 -5.40 -7.27
C TRP A 93 -6.00 -5.66 -8.42
N CYS A 94 -5.52 -5.81 -9.66
CA CYS A 94 -6.36 -6.24 -10.78
C CYS A 94 -6.94 -7.64 -10.57
N ALA A 95 -6.15 -8.60 -10.10
CA ALA A 95 -6.62 -9.94 -9.76
C ALA A 95 -7.69 -9.92 -8.66
N LEU A 96 -7.47 -9.13 -7.60
CA LEU A 96 -8.48 -8.93 -6.54
C LEU A 96 -9.77 -8.28 -7.09
N ALA A 97 -9.64 -7.33 -8.02
CA ALA A 97 -10.79 -6.73 -8.68
C ALA A 97 -11.59 -7.76 -9.50
N LEU A 98 -10.91 -8.69 -10.19
CA LEU A 98 -11.57 -9.75 -10.96
C LEU A 98 -12.28 -10.78 -10.06
N VAL A 99 -11.64 -11.21 -8.97
CA VAL A 99 -12.18 -12.23 -8.06
C VAL A 99 -13.27 -11.67 -7.15
N LEU A 100 -12.99 -10.55 -6.47
CA LEU A 100 -13.86 -10.00 -5.43
C LEU A 100 -14.81 -8.90 -5.94
N ARG A 101 -14.60 -8.40 -7.16
CA ARG A 101 -15.44 -7.37 -7.80
C ARG A 101 -15.65 -6.12 -6.94
N THR A 102 -14.62 -5.71 -6.18
CA THR A 102 -14.70 -4.53 -5.30
C THR A 102 -14.27 -3.25 -6.02
N ARG A 103 -14.94 -2.13 -5.70
CA ARG A 103 -14.57 -0.81 -6.23
C ARG A 103 -13.21 -0.33 -5.72
N LEU A 104 -12.85 -0.69 -4.48
CA LEU A 104 -11.58 -0.31 -3.87
C LEU A 104 -10.38 -0.88 -4.65
N SER A 105 -10.45 -2.14 -5.08
CA SER A 105 -9.37 -2.78 -5.85
C SER A 105 -9.09 -2.07 -7.17
N LEU A 106 -10.14 -1.64 -7.89
CA LEU A 106 -10.00 -0.86 -9.14
C LEU A 106 -9.40 0.53 -8.87
N MET A 107 -9.81 1.19 -7.79
CA MET A 107 -9.23 2.49 -7.40
C MET A 107 -7.74 2.36 -7.11
N MET A 108 -7.31 1.31 -6.38
CA MET A 108 -5.89 1.08 -6.10
C MET A 108 -5.08 0.78 -7.37
N ALA A 109 -5.59 -0.06 -8.27
CA ALA A 109 -4.94 -0.32 -9.55
C ALA A 109 -4.77 0.97 -10.38
N SER A 110 -5.83 1.79 -10.47
CA SER A 110 -5.77 3.08 -11.19
C SER A 110 -4.81 4.09 -10.55
N ALA A 111 -4.67 4.08 -9.22
CA ALA A 111 -3.76 4.96 -8.51
C ALA A 111 -2.28 4.55 -8.71
N LEU A 112 -2.01 3.26 -8.93
CA LEU A 112 -0.67 2.73 -9.17
C LEU A 112 -0.24 2.85 -10.64
N ALA A 113 -1.19 2.83 -11.58
CA ALA A 113 -0.92 2.89 -13.02
C ALA A 113 0.03 4.01 -13.49
N PRO A 114 -0.03 5.26 -12.99
CA PRO A 114 0.90 6.32 -13.44
C PRO A 114 2.32 6.17 -12.89
N THR A 115 2.53 5.34 -11.85
CA THR A 115 3.83 5.15 -11.19
C THR A 115 4.53 3.84 -11.56
N GLY A 116 3.85 2.96 -12.30
CA GLY A 116 4.38 1.69 -12.80
C GLY A 116 4.98 1.84 -14.18
#